data_AF-J3D342-F1
#
_entry.id   AF-J3D342-F1
#
_cell.length_a   1.000
_cell.length_b   1.000
_cell.length_c   1.000
_cell.angle_alpha   90.00
_cell.angle_beta   90.00
_cell.angle_gamma   90.00
#
_symmetry.space_group_name_H-M   'P 1'
#
loop_
_entity.id
_entity.type
_entity.pdbx_description
1 polymer ?
#
loop_
_entity_poly.entity_id
_entity_poly.type
_entity_poly.pdbx_seq_one_letter_code
_entity_poly.pdbx_strand_id
1 'polypeptide(L)'
;MAAMLLCAASPAWALELQNQNFSDDEIFSAVVNRFKKPLLHRFNPAAEGERKPLLVLGPALKFGKKMQSQSFTHLTQQELVEQQQAVFILIEKSGRDAERNTLYVEYDILSNASYGVLKVYPKDGVLVAESHDSYRSSSGARATYGKLYKGVACRDNTEMAYRWNYYERNGASGRCPEAMFTEFTD
;
A
#
# COMPACT_ATOMS: atom_id res chain seq x y z
N MET A 1 34.87 -26.61 -16.64
CA MET A 1 33.41 -26.39 -16.49
C MET A 1 33.12 -26.19 -15.02
N ALA A 2 32.94 -24.94 -14.58
CA ALA A 2 32.62 -24.62 -13.20
C ALA A 2 31.12 -24.30 -13.14
N ALA A 3 30.34 -25.17 -12.50
CA ALA A 3 28.94 -24.91 -12.22
C ALA A 3 28.89 -23.90 -11.06
N MET A 4 28.55 -22.64 -11.37
CA MET A 4 28.18 -21.68 -10.33
C MET A 4 26.84 -22.11 -9.74
N LEU A 5 26.89 -22.72 -8.56
CA LEU A 5 25.76 -22.83 -7.65
C LEU A 5 25.40 -21.41 -7.18
N LEU A 6 24.50 -20.75 -7.93
CA LEU A 6 23.75 -19.63 -7.42
C LEU A 6 22.82 -20.19 -6.34
N CYS A 7 23.26 -20.08 -5.09
CA CYS A 7 22.38 -20.25 -3.94
C CYS A 7 21.15 -19.36 -4.15
N ALA A 8 20.02 -19.98 -4.47
CA ALA A 8 18.74 -19.34 -4.35
C ALA A 8 18.58 -19.01 -2.87
N ALA A 9 18.87 -17.76 -2.51
CA ALA A 9 18.50 -17.23 -1.20
C ALA A 9 16.98 -17.23 -1.15
N SER A 10 16.40 -18.35 -0.71
CA SER A 10 15.03 -18.42 -0.25
C SER A 10 14.91 -17.37 0.85
N PRO A 11 14.13 -16.28 0.69
CA PRO A 11 13.93 -15.39 1.81
C PRO A 11 13.00 -16.13 2.75
N ALA A 12 13.60 -16.61 3.83
CA ALA A 12 12.94 -17.24 4.97
C ALA A 12 11.86 -16.33 5.61
N TRP A 13 11.72 -15.08 5.16
CA TRP A 13 10.80 -14.07 5.69
C TRP A 13 9.34 -14.29 5.25
N ALA A 14 9.11 -15.16 4.24
CA ALA A 14 7.76 -15.52 3.79
C ALA A 14 6.99 -16.42 4.79
N LEU A 15 7.67 -16.96 5.82
CA LEU A 15 7.09 -17.84 6.85
C LEU A 15 6.80 -17.11 8.17
N GLU A 16 7.07 -15.81 8.25
CA GLU A 16 7.12 -15.08 9.52
C GLU A 16 5.75 -14.58 10.03
N LEU A 17 4.73 -14.62 9.17
CA LEU A 17 3.34 -14.22 9.51
C LEU A 17 2.44 -15.40 9.95
N GLN A 18 2.77 -16.63 9.57
CA GLN A 18 1.89 -17.81 9.78
C GLN A 18 1.89 -18.40 11.20
N ASN A 19 2.73 -17.90 12.11
CA ASN A 19 2.86 -18.47 13.47
C ASN A 19 1.96 -17.82 14.53
N GLN A 20 0.90 -17.11 14.14
CA GLN A 20 -0.05 -16.46 15.08
C GLN A 20 -1.45 -17.07 15.13
N ASN A 21 -1.71 -18.22 14.48
CA ASN A 21 -3.06 -18.79 14.30
C ASN A 21 -4.08 -17.86 13.58
N PHE A 22 -3.66 -16.68 13.12
CA PHE A 22 -4.46 -15.78 12.29
C PHE A 22 -3.98 -15.86 10.84
N SER A 23 -4.94 -15.81 9.93
CA SER A 23 -4.70 -15.73 8.49
C SER A 23 -4.18 -14.34 8.08
N ASP A 24 -3.53 -14.27 6.92
CA ASP A 24 -3.09 -13.00 6.35
C ASP A 24 -4.28 -12.03 6.16
N ASP A 25 -5.46 -12.54 5.77
CA ASP A 25 -6.68 -11.71 5.67
C ASP A 25 -7.05 -11.08 7.01
N GLU A 26 -7.02 -11.84 8.11
CA GLU A 26 -7.33 -11.30 9.43
C GLU A 26 -6.33 -10.22 9.85
N ILE A 27 -5.03 -10.47 9.63
CA ILE A 27 -3.95 -9.52 9.96
C ILE A 27 -4.12 -8.23 9.16
N PHE A 28 -4.24 -8.32 7.84
CA PHE A 28 -4.33 -7.13 7.00
C PHE A 28 -5.71 -6.48 7.04
N SER A 29 -6.77 -7.20 7.40
CA SER A 29 -8.07 -6.60 7.72
C SER A 29 -7.96 -5.68 8.93
N ALA A 30 -7.25 -6.08 10.00
CA ALA A 30 -7.01 -5.21 11.15
C ALA A 30 -6.23 -3.94 10.75
N VAL A 31 -5.17 -4.11 9.94
CA VAL A 31 -4.36 -3.00 9.41
C VAL A 31 -5.20 -2.04 8.56
N VAL A 32 -5.98 -2.56 7.61
CA VAL A 32 -6.79 -1.73 6.71
C VAL A 32 -7.92 -1.02 7.47
N ASN A 33 -8.57 -1.72 8.40
CA ASN A 33 -9.68 -1.15 9.17
C ASN A 33 -9.23 0.04 10.02
N ARG A 34 -7.97 0.07 10.47
CA ARG A 34 -7.37 1.24 11.14
C ARG A 34 -7.45 2.51 10.28
N PHE A 35 -7.35 2.38 8.96
CA PHE A 35 -7.30 3.49 8.01
C PHE A 35 -8.55 3.63 7.14
N LYS A 36 -9.55 2.77 7.28
CA LYS A 36 -10.77 2.79 6.45
C LYS A 36 -11.42 4.17 6.42
N LYS A 37 -11.72 4.75 7.60
CA LYS A 37 -12.35 6.07 7.72
C LYS A 37 -11.51 7.21 7.07
N PRO A 38 -10.22 7.38 7.39
CA PRO A 38 -9.43 8.46 6.77
C PRO A 38 -9.18 8.29 5.26
N LEU A 39 -9.29 7.07 4.72
CA LEU A 39 -9.13 6.81 3.28
C LEU A 39 -10.40 7.07 2.47
N LEU A 40 -11.59 6.84 3.03
CA LEU A 40 -12.86 6.96 2.31
C LEU A 40 -13.05 8.34 1.65
N HIS A 41 -12.57 9.41 2.28
CA HIS A 41 -12.72 10.78 1.77
C HIS A 41 -11.63 11.21 0.78
N ARG A 42 -10.67 10.32 0.45
CA ARG A 42 -9.52 10.64 -0.41
C ARG A 42 -9.69 10.16 -1.85
N PHE A 43 -10.56 9.19 -2.04
CA PHE A 43 -10.96 8.67 -3.32
C PHE A 43 -11.54 9.77 -4.22
N ASN A 44 -11.32 9.66 -5.53
CA ASN A 44 -11.97 10.53 -6.50
C ASN A 44 -13.49 10.54 -6.29
N PRO A 45 -14.11 11.72 -6.08
CA PRO A 45 -15.55 11.82 -5.91
C PRO A 45 -16.34 11.46 -7.18
N ALA A 46 -15.71 11.51 -8.36
CA ALA A 46 -16.35 11.18 -9.64
C ALA A 46 -16.46 9.67 -9.90
N ALA A 47 -15.94 8.84 -9.01
CA ALA A 47 -15.96 7.41 -9.21
C ALA A 47 -17.18 6.74 -8.58
N GLU A 48 -17.81 5.84 -9.35
CA GLU A 48 -19.01 5.12 -8.94
C GLU A 48 -18.66 3.80 -8.23
N GLY A 49 -19.51 3.37 -7.28
CA GLY A 49 -19.43 2.07 -6.60
C GLY A 49 -18.95 2.08 -5.14
N GLU A 50 -19.14 0.96 -4.43
CA GLU A 50 -18.62 0.78 -3.07
C GLU A 50 -17.09 0.63 -3.12
N ARG A 51 -16.39 1.61 -2.54
CA ARG A 51 -14.92 1.61 -2.53
C ARG A 51 -14.37 0.94 -1.29
N LYS A 52 -13.89 -0.29 -1.47
CA LYS A 52 -13.02 -0.94 -0.49
C LYS A 52 -11.64 -0.29 -0.53
N PRO A 53 -10.97 -0.11 0.63
CA PRO A 53 -9.59 0.32 0.65
C PRO A 53 -8.72 -0.62 -0.18
N LEU A 54 -7.76 -0.04 -0.90
CA LEU A 54 -6.79 -0.80 -1.68
C LEU A 54 -5.56 -1.08 -0.81
N LEU A 55 -5.14 -2.33 -0.78
CA LEU A 55 -3.92 -2.76 -0.12
C LEU A 55 -2.91 -3.19 -1.19
N VAL A 56 -1.69 -2.69 -1.08
CA VAL A 56 -0.55 -3.10 -1.91
C VAL A 56 0.58 -3.50 -0.98
N LEU A 57 1.29 -4.55 -1.36
CA LEU A 57 2.43 -5.04 -0.60
C LEU A 57 3.72 -4.69 -1.33
N GLY A 58 4.68 -4.20 -0.57
CA GLY A 58 6.02 -3.88 -1.05
C GLY A 58 6.82 -5.14 -1.39
N PRO A 59 7.91 -4.99 -2.14
CA PRO A 59 8.69 -6.11 -2.67
C PRO A 59 9.38 -6.97 -1.60
N ALA A 60 9.55 -6.45 -0.38
CA ALA A 60 10.10 -7.19 0.74
C ALA A 60 9.13 -8.24 1.30
N LEU A 61 7.84 -8.09 1.03
CA LEU A 61 6.80 -9.01 1.47
C LEU A 61 6.50 -10.02 0.35
N LYS A 62 6.72 -11.31 0.63
CA LYS A 62 6.41 -12.38 -0.33
C LYS A 62 5.16 -13.11 0.10
N PHE A 63 4.10 -12.99 -0.70
CA PHE A 63 2.90 -13.82 -0.57
C PHE A 63 2.75 -14.70 -1.80
N GLY A 64 2.52 -15.99 -1.57
CA GLY A 64 2.39 -16.97 -2.65
C GLY A 64 1.12 -16.82 -3.48
N LYS A 65 0.08 -16.14 -2.95
CA LYS A 65 -1.21 -15.91 -3.61
C LYS A 65 -1.82 -14.57 -3.22
N LYS A 66 -2.64 -14.02 -4.10
CA LYS A 66 -3.43 -12.80 -3.85
C LYS A 66 -4.46 -13.06 -2.75
N MET A 67 -4.32 -12.36 -1.62
CA MET A 67 -5.31 -12.35 -0.53
C MET A 67 -6.74 -12.07 -1.03
N GLN A 68 -7.68 -12.88 -0.58
CA GLN A 68 -9.11 -12.68 -0.78
C GLN A 68 -9.68 -12.14 0.53
N SER A 69 -10.23 -10.93 0.51
CA SER A 69 -10.76 -10.26 1.70
C SER A 69 -12.11 -9.64 1.44
N GLN A 70 -12.97 -9.63 2.46
CA GLN A 70 -14.19 -8.83 2.44
C GLN A 70 -13.91 -7.37 2.81
N SER A 71 -12.85 -7.08 3.56
CA SER A 71 -12.55 -5.75 4.12
C SER A 71 -11.83 -4.83 3.15
N PHE A 72 -11.05 -5.39 2.22
CA PHE A 72 -10.17 -4.65 1.31
C PHE A 72 -10.01 -5.35 -0.03
N THR A 73 -9.48 -4.61 -1.00
CA THR A 73 -9.03 -5.17 -2.28
C THR A 73 -7.50 -5.18 -2.28
N HIS A 74 -6.91 -6.38 -2.32
CA HIS A 74 -5.48 -6.51 -2.54
C HIS A 74 -5.18 -6.29 -4.02
N LEU A 75 -4.21 -5.44 -4.34
CA LEU A 75 -3.65 -5.29 -5.69
C LEU A 75 -2.17 -5.64 -5.66
N THR A 76 -1.70 -6.29 -6.72
CA THR A 76 -0.26 -6.33 -6.99
C THR A 76 0.21 -4.93 -7.38
N GLN A 77 1.51 -4.66 -7.27
CA GLN A 77 2.07 -3.39 -7.74
C GLN A 77 1.82 -3.18 -9.25
N GLN A 78 1.85 -4.25 -10.04
CA GLN A 78 1.52 -4.19 -11.47
C GLN A 78 0.06 -3.78 -11.68
N GLU A 79 -0.89 -4.43 -10.99
CA GLU A 79 -2.32 -4.09 -11.09
C GLU A 79 -2.59 -2.66 -10.62
N LEU A 80 -1.92 -2.20 -9.56
CA LEU A 80 -2.00 -0.83 -9.07
C LEU A 80 -1.64 0.15 -10.20
N VAL A 81 -0.50 -0.07 -10.86
CA VAL A 81 0.02 0.79 -11.93
C VAL A 81 -0.87 0.71 -13.17
N GLU A 82 -1.25 -0.51 -13.57
CA GLU A 82 -2.13 -0.77 -14.71
C GLU A 82 -3.49 -0.12 -14.52
N GLN A 83 -4.03 -0.06 -13.30
CA GLN A 83 -5.31 0.58 -12.99
C GLN A 83 -5.17 2.08 -12.67
N GLN A 84 -3.95 2.59 -12.54
CA GLN A 84 -3.66 3.99 -12.20
C GLN A 84 -4.37 4.47 -10.93
N GLN A 85 -4.23 3.67 -9.87
CA GLN A 85 -4.80 3.93 -8.55
C GLN A 85 -3.88 4.85 -7.72
N ALA A 86 -4.44 5.90 -7.10
CA ALA A 86 -3.67 6.82 -6.27
C ALA A 86 -3.93 6.65 -4.76
N VAL A 87 -5.03 6.00 -4.37
CA VAL A 87 -5.45 5.90 -2.97
C VAL A 87 -5.36 4.44 -2.52
N PHE A 88 -4.25 4.12 -1.87
CA PHE A 88 -3.96 2.78 -1.37
C PHE A 88 -3.11 2.86 -0.09
N ILE A 89 -3.08 1.76 0.64
CA ILE A 89 -2.12 1.51 1.72
C ILE A 89 -1.02 0.63 1.13
N LEU A 90 0.22 1.11 1.16
CA LEU A 90 1.39 0.31 0.85
C LEU A 90 1.96 -0.23 2.16
N ILE A 91 2.12 -1.55 2.26
CA ILE A 91 2.86 -2.15 3.37
C ILE A 91 4.26 -2.45 2.87
N GLU A 92 5.25 -1.72 3.36
CA GLU A 92 6.62 -1.88 2.88
C GLU A 92 7.28 -3.12 3.48
N LYS A 93 7.11 -3.29 4.80
CA LYS A 93 7.75 -4.33 5.60
C LYS A 93 6.88 -4.71 6.79
N SER A 94 7.17 -5.88 7.34
CA SER A 94 6.64 -6.29 8.64
C SER A 94 7.70 -7.04 9.43
N GLY A 95 7.73 -6.85 10.74
CA GLY A 95 8.64 -7.53 11.65
C GLY A 95 7.91 -8.07 12.87
N ARG A 96 8.22 -9.30 13.27
CA ARG A 96 7.60 -9.95 14.43
C ARG A 96 8.41 -9.73 15.69
N ASP A 97 7.72 -9.40 16.77
CA ASP A 97 8.21 -9.52 18.15
C ASP A 97 7.55 -10.77 18.77
N ALA A 98 8.31 -11.87 18.81
CA ALA A 98 7.80 -13.16 19.28
C ALA A 98 7.54 -13.17 20.79
N GLU A 99 8.34 -12.44 21.57
CA GLU A 99 8.20 -12.37 23.03
C GLU A 99 6.91 -11.64 23.43
N ARG A 100 6.54 -10.61 22.68
CA ARG A 100 5.35 -9.79 22.94
C ARG A 100 4.12 -10.20 22.12
N ASN A 101 4.22 -11.30 21.38
CA ASN A 101 3.20 -11.77 20.42
C ASN A 101 2.63 -10.63 19.57
N THR A 102 3.52 -9.79 19.04
CA THR A 102 3.19 -8.54 18.37
C THR A 102 3.78 -8.55 16.96
N LEU A 103 3.06 -7.99 16.00
CA LEU A 103 3.54 -7.73 14.65
C LEU A 103 3.66 -6.22 14.44
N TYR A 104 4.83 -5.78 13.99
CA TYR A 104 5.07 -4.40 13.57
C TYR A 104 4.93 -4.32 12.05
N VAL A 105 4.12 -3.39 11.56
CA VAL A 105 3.79 -3.25 10.13
C VAL A 105 4.14 -1.83 9.69
N GLU A 106 5.14 -1.70 8.82
CA GLU A 106 5.53 -0.43 8.21
C GLU A 106 4.56 -0.11 7.07
N TYR A 107 3.93 1.07 7.14
CA TYR A 107 2.92 1.48 6.18
C TYR A 107 3.23 2.84 5.54
N ASP A 108 2.73 2.99 4.33
CA ASP A 108 2.71 4.22 3.54
C ASP A 108 1.30 4.47 3.00
N ILE A 109 0.78 5.69 3.21
CA ILE A 109 -0.48 6.19 2.64
C ILE A 109 -0.17 7.48 1.88
N LEU A 110 0.17 7.33 0.61
CA LEU A 110 0.68 8.43 -0.20
C LEU A 110 -0.37 9.53 -0.44
N SER A 111 -1.66 9.16 -0.45
CA SER A 111 -2.78 10.09 -0.70
C SER A 111 -2.97 11.15 0.41
N ASN A 112 -2.50 10.90 1.62
CA ASN A 112 -2.48 11.87 2.72
C ASN A 112 -1.07 12.17 3.24
N ALA A 113 -0.05 11.66 2.53
CA ALA A 113 1.36 11.76 2.85
C ALA A 113 1.71 11.20 4.24
N SER A 114 0.97 10.21 4.73
CA SER A 114 1.22 9.59 6.04
C SER A 114 2.03 8.32 5.88
N TYR A 115 2.94 8.09 6.80
CA TYR A 115 3.73 6.87 6.90
C TYR A 115 4.04 6.57 8.34
N GLY A 116 4.43 5.33 8.66
CA GLY A 116 4.80 4.97 10.02
C GLY A 116 4.75 3.48 10.28
N VAL A 117 4.58 3.13 11.55
CA VAL A 117 4.57 1.75 12.02
C VAL A 117 3.28 1.50 12.80
N LEU A 118 2.55 0.46 12.42
CA LEU A 118 1.48 -0.09 13.24
C LEU A 118 1.99 -1.21 14.13
N LYS A 119 1.47 -1.27 15.35
CA LYS A 119 1.54 -2.42 16.23
C LYS A 119 0.25 -3.23 16.09
N VAL A 120 0.35 -4.49 15.65
CA VAL A 120 -0.77 -5.43 15.51
C VAL A 120 -0.62 -6.53 16.54
N TYR A 121 -1.64 -6.76 17.37
CA TYR A 121 -1.60 -7.74 18.45
C TYR A 121 -3.00 -8.26 18.80
N PRO A 122 -3.12 -9.48 19.34
CA PRO A 122 -4.40 -10.00 19.79
C PRO A 122 -4.84 -9.33 21.09
N LYS A 123 -6.12 -8.97 21.16
CA LYS A 123 -6.78 -8.43 22.35
C LYS A 123 -8.23 -8.91 22.35
N ASP A 124 -8.67 -9.49 23.46
CA ASP A 124 -10.05 -9.97 23.64
C ASP A 124 -10.54 -10.91 22.51
N GLY A 125 -9.64 -11.74 21.98
CA GLY A 125 -9.95 -12.71 20.91
C GLY A 125 -9.99 -12.13 19.49
N VAL A 126 -9.65 -10.85 19.31
CA VAL A 126 -9.57 -10.19 17.99
C VAL A 126 -8.20 -9.54 17.76
N LEU A 127 -7.81 -9.35 16.50
CA LEU A 127 -6.62 -8.58 16.17
C LEU A 127 -6.92 -7.08 16.23
N VAL A 128 -6.07 -6.35 16.96
CA VAL A 128 -6.12 -4.89 17.09
C VAL A 128 -4.86 -4.30 16.47
N ALA A 129 -5.03 -3.25 15.66
CA ALA A 129 -3.95 -2.48 15.04
C ALA A 129 -3.92 -1.06 15.62
N GLU A 130 -2.81 -0.69 16.26
CA GLU A 130 -2.59 0.62 16.87
C GLU A 130 -1.39 1.33 16.24
N SER A 131 -1.43 2.65 16.19
CA SER A 131 -0.29 3.44 15.72
C SER A 131 0.84 3.36 16.76
N HIS A 132 1.99 2.81 16.36
CA HIS A 132 3.21 2.86 17.14
C HIS A 132 3.94 4.18 16.88
N ASP A 133 4.21 4.44 15.60
CA ASP A 133 4.75 5.69 15.09
C ASP A 133 3.94 6.16 13.89
N SER A 134 3.79 7.48 13.72
CA SER A 134 3.08 8.08 12.58
C SER A 134 3.66 9.45 12.25
N TYR A 135 4.02 9.63 10.98
CA TYR A 135 4.65 10.83 10.45
C TYR A 135 3.93 11.30 9.19
N ARG A 136 4.35 12.48 8.69
CA ARG A 136 3.88 13.01 7.40
C ARG A 136 5.03 13.56 6.56
N SER A 137 5.08 13.18 5.28
CA SER A 137 6.07 13.68 4.31
C SER A 137 5.48 13.75 2.91
N SER A 138 5.15 14.96 2.45
CA SER A 138 4.61 15.17 1.09
C SER A 138 5.65 14.85 0.02
N SER A 139 6.91 15.22 0.22
CA SER A 139 8.00 14.92 -0.73
C SER A 139 8.26 13.42 -0.78
N GLY A 140 8.24 12.72 0.36
CA GLY A 140 8.33 11.25 0.42
C GLY A 140 7.21 10.58 -0.36
N ALA A 141 5.96 11.03 -0.16
CA ALA A 141 4.82 10.49 -0.88
C ALA A 141 4.93 10.66 -2.40
N ARG A 142 5.37 11.84 -2.87
CA ARG A 142 5.58 12.10 -4.30
C ARG A 142 6.72 11.28 -4.87
N ALA A 143 7.82 11.13 -4.13
CA ALA A 143 8.95 10.28 -4.54
C ALA A 143 8.50 8.82 -4.73
N THR A 144 7.65 8.29 -3.85
CA THR A 144 7.08 6.94 -4.01
C THR A 144 6.13 6.85 -5.20
N TYR A 145 5.24 7.83 -5.43
CA TYR A 145 4.45 7.87 -6.68
C TYR A 145 5.35 7.91 -7.93
N GLY A 146 6.44 8.68 -7.91
CA GLY A 146 7.40 8.74 -8.99
C GLY A 146 8.08 7.42 -9.28
N LYS A 147 8.44 6.64 -8.25
CA LYS A 147 8.94 5.27 -8.43
C LYS A 147 7.93 4.34 -9.08
N LEU A 148 6.64 4.52 -8.80
CA LEU A 148 5.57 3.65 -9.30
C LEU A 148 5.11 4.02 -10.72
N TYR A 149 5.01 5.32 -11.02
CA TYR A 149 4.28 5.81 -12.19
C TYR A 149 5.12 6.56 -13.22
N LYS A 150 6.36 6.98 -12.91
CA LYS A 150 7.15 7.76 -13.87
C LYS A 150 7.36 6.97 -15.17
N GLY A 151 7.04 7.61 -16.30
CA GLY A 151 7.10 7.02 -17.63
C GLY A 151 5.89 6.16 -18.01
N VAL A 152 4.92 5.95 -17.12
CA VAL A 152 3.66 5.28 -17.44
C VAL A 152 2.77 6.24 -18.23
N ALA A 153 2.16 5.75 -19.32
CA ALA A 153 1.22 6.53 -20.13
C ALA A 153 0.03 6.97 -19.28
N CYS A 154 -0.24 8.27 -19.20
CA CYS A 154 -1.35 8.79 -18.40
C CYS A 154 -2.68 8.54 -19.11
N ARG A 155 -3.70 8.09 -18.37
CA ARG A 155 -5.06 7.96 -18.89
C ARG A 155 -6.02 8.85 -18.11
N ASP A 156 -6.86 9.54 -18.87
CA ASP A 156 -7.89 10.42 -18.32
C ASP A 156 -8.83 9.65 -17.39
N ASN A 157 -9.39 10.38 -16.43
CA ASN A 157 -10.37 9.94 -15.44
C ASN A 157 -9.88 8.83 -14.50
N THR A 158 -8.56 8.64 -14.37
CA THR A 158 -7.96 7.73 -13.39
C THR A 158 -7.65 8.42 -12.08
N GLU A 159 -7.66 7.70 -10.95
CA GLU A 159 -7.29 8.28 -9.64
C GLU A 159 -5.94 9.00 -9.69
N MET A 160 -4.97 8.43 -10.41
CA MET A 160 -3.65 9.00 -10.55
C MET A 160 -3.65 10.29 -11.36
N ALA A 161 -4.43 10.41 -12.43
CA ALA A 161 -4.60 11.66 -13.16
C ALA A 161 -5.23 12.75 -12.27
N TYR A 162 -6.28 12.43 -11.50
CA TYR A 162 -6.88 13.36 -10.53
C TYR A 162 -5.87 13.82 -9.48
N ARG A 163 -5.08 12.88 -8.93
CA ARG A 163 -4.07 13.19 -7.93
C ARG A 163 -2.95 14.05 -8.50
N TRP A 164 -2.52 13.78 -9.72
CA TRP A 164 -1.46 14.55 -10.38
C TRP A 164 -1.89 16.00 -10.60
N ASN A 165 -3.10 16.24 -11.13
CA ASN A 165 -3.63 17.59 -11.29
C ASN A 165 -3.77 18.38 -9.98
N TYR A 166 -4.07 17.68 -8.87
CA TYR A 166 -4.08 18.30 -7.55
C TYR A 166 -2.70 18.84 -7.16
N TYR A 167 -1.61 18.17 -7.55
CA TYR A 167 -0.25 18.66 -7.32
C TYR A 167 0.13 19.81 -8.26
N GLU A 168 -0.27 19.74 -9.53
CA GLU A 168 0.01 20.75 -10.57
C GLU A 168 -0.86 22.02 -10.45
N ARG A 169 -1.70 22.12 -9.42
CA ARG A 169 -2.61 23.27 -9.16
C ARG A 169 -3.64 23.52 -10.27
N ASN A 170 -3.87 22.57 -11.18
CA ASN A 170 -4.84 22.67 -12.28
C ASN A 170 -6.29 22.33 -11.86
N GLY A 171 -6.60 22.41 -10.56
CA GLY A 171 -7.89 21.98 -10.00
C GLY A 171 -8.04 20.45 -9.99
N ALA A 172 -9.14 19.96 -9.38
CA ALA A 172 -9.45 18.53 -9.38
C ALA A 172 -10.00 18.10 -10.75
N SER A 173 -9.09 17.89 -11.71
CA SER A 173 -9.41 17.40 -13.05
C SER A 173 -8.95 15.96 -13.23
N GLY A 174 -9.74 15.14 -13.90
CA GLY A 174 -9.34 13.80 -14.31
C GLY A 174 -8.47 13.77 -15.55
N ARG A 175 -8.27 14.91 -16.22
CA ARG A 175 -7.57 14.98 -17.50
C ARG A 175 -6.05 14.95 -17.32
N CYS A 176 -5.36 14.09 -18.03
CA CYS A 176 -3.91 14.04 -18.02
C CYS A 176 -3.30 15.35 -18.52
N PRO A 177 -2.41 15.99 -17.74
CA PRO A 177 -1.71 17.19 -18.18
C PRO A 177 -0.71 16.88 -19.30
N GLU A 178 -0.15 15.66 -19.32
CA GLU A 178 0.79 15.18 -20.33
C GLU A 178 0.49 13.72 -20.74
N ALA A 179 1.10 13.27 -21.84
CA ALA A 179 0.91 11.90 -22.36
C ALA A 179 1.43 10.80 -21.42
N MET A 180 2.42 11.12 -20.58
CA MET A 180 3.03 10.21 -19.62
C MET A 180 3.21 10.94 -18.29
N PHE A 181 3.24 10.21 -17.18
CA PHE A 181 3.62 10.80 -15.90
C PHE A 181 5.12 11.12 -15.89
N THR A 182 5.49 12.39 -15.87
CA THR A 182 6.87 12.88 -16.07
C THR A 182 7.50 13.41 -14.79
N GLU A 183 6.73 14.11 -13.96
CA GLU A 183 7.23 14.78 -12.75
C GLU A 183 6.37 14.49 -11.51
N PHE A 184 7.05 14.07 -10.44
CA PHE A 184 6.52 13.94 -9.09
C PHE A 184 7.55 14.48 -8.08
N THR A 185 8.30 15.50 -8.46
CA THR A 185 9.44 16.07 -7.71
C THR A 185 9.32 17.59 -7.78
N ASP A 186 9.40 18.38 -6.71
CA ASP A 186 9.86 18.18 -5.31
C ASP A 186 8.77 18.51 -4.26
#